data_AF-A0A7K1LEC1-F1
#
_entry.id   AF-A0A7K1LEC1-F1
#
_cell.length_a   1.000
_cell.length_b   1.000
_cell.length_c   1.000
_cell.angle_alpha   90.00
_cell.angle_beta   90.00
_cell.angle_gamma   90.00
#
_symmetry.space_group_name_H-M   'P 1'
#
loop_
_entity.id
_entity.type
_entity.pdbx_description
1 polymer ?
#
loop_
_entity_poly.entity_id
_entity_poly.type
_entity_poly.pdbx_seq_one_letter_code
_entity_poly.pdbx_strand_id
1 'polypeptide(L)'
;MTSDSTISVLRDVLRVYDHRYLDLDRVQRDRLVEGTRHVLGEEGLSDAARAALPASVRLRAFCIQNGLRDELERLIRDEAEGSPAGAVVVGGRIYALYPYLRGVSRQDADITGEVGVDHRLDAASWQGGRVRLRGAAVLQRVETHRTAVEVVLRERASGREHGFAAEHREPGAGGFESFVDPAVLAPGRWDAHVTVTALGVTREARFGSVRAPRLKPVPQRRTIQGREPREATLYFTKGGHLALLVTAGARRVPLHTRVLRRLLR
;
A
#
# COMPACT_ATOMS: atom_id res chain seq x y z
N MET A 1 18.39 -29.06 -14.61
CA MET A 1 17.37 -27.98 -14.55
C MET A 1 17.99 -26.80 -13.82
N THR A 2 17.80 -25.58 -14.32
CA THR A 2 18.28 -24.36 -13.63
C THR A 2 17.43 -24.12 -12.37
N SER A 3 18.00 -23.47 -11.35
CA SER A 3 17.28 -23.09 -10.12
C SER A 3 15.94 -22.41 -10.42
N ASP A 4 15.92 -21.52 -11.42
CA ASP A 4 14.72 -20.79 -11.86
C ASP A 4 13.63 -21.69 -12.44
N SER A 5 14.01 -22.75 -13.18
CA SER A 5 13.04 -23.70 -13.73
C SER A 5 12.35 -24.49 -12.61
N THR A 6 13.12 -24.91 -11.60
CA THR A 6 12.58 -25.63 -10.43
C THR A 6 11.65 -24.74 -9.61
N ILE A 7 12.02 -23.47 -9.37
CA ILE A 7 11.19 -22.51 -8.64
C ILE A 7 9.88 -22.24 -9.39
N SER A 8 9.91 -22.12 -10.73
CA SER A 8 8.70 -21.95 -11.54
C SER A 8 7.76 -23.14 -11.41
N VAL A 9 8.28 -24.37 -11.51
CA VAL A 9 7.48 -25.59 -11.36
C VAL A 9 6.86 -25.68 -9.96
N LEU A 10 7.64 -25.42 -8.90
CA LEU A 10 7.13 -25.41 -7.53
C LEU A 10 6.02 -24.38 -7.34
N ARG A 11 6.19 -23.19 -7.92
CA ARG A 11 5.16 -22.15 -7.89
C ARG A 11 3.88 -22.63 -8.57
N ASP A 12 3.98 -23.23 -9.75
CA ASP A 12 2.80 -23.67 -10.51
C ASP A 12 2.09 -24.84 -9.81
N VAL A 13 2.84 -25.80 -9.27
CA VAL A 13 2.29 -26.92 -8.49
C VAL A 13 1.59 -26.41 -7.24
N LEU A 14 2.13 -25.43 -6.52
CA LEU A 14 1.52 -24.93 -5.28
C LEU A 14 0.38 -23.93 -5.52
N ARG A 15 0.27 -23.35 -6.73
CA ARG A 15 -0.84 -22.45 -7.09
C ARG A 15 -2.17 -23.17 -7.27
N VAL A 16 -2.17 -24.48 -7.52
CA VAL A 16 -3.41 -25.27 -7.65
C VAL A 16 -4.21 -25.39 -6.34
N TYR A 17 -3.55 -25.14 -5.20
CA TYR A 17 -4.16 -25.09 -3.88
C TYR A 17 -4.85 -23.76 -3.64
N ASP A 18 -5.83 -23.44 -4.49
CA ASP A 18 -6.73 -22.28 -4.36
C ASP A 18 -8.15 -22.75 -4.02
N HIS A 19 -9.15 -21.88 -4.12
CA HIS A 19 -10.55 -22.24 -3.84
C HIS A 19 -11.02 -23.47 -4.62
N ARG A 20 -10.50 -23.76 -5.82
CA ARG A 20 -10.87 -24.94 -6.63
C ARG A 20 -10.39 -26.25 -6.01
N TYR A 21 -9.33 -26.23 -5.21
CA TYR A 21 -8.93 -27.39 -4.41
C TYR A 21 -10.03 -27.81 -3.43
N LEU A 22 -10.79 -26.83 -2.90
CA LEU A 22 -11.91 -27.07 -2.00
C LEU A 22 -13.16 -27.62 -2.71
N ASP A 23 -13.20 -27.62 -4.04
CA ASP A 23 -14.28 -28.21 -4.84
C ASP A 23 -14.03 -29.69 -5.17
N LEU A 24 -12.78 -30.17 -5.01
CA LEU A 24 -12.41 -31.56 -5.25
C LEU A 24 -13.03 -32.49 -4.18
N ASP A 25 -13.29 -33.74 -4.55
CA ASP A 25 -13.62 -34.77 -3.56
C ASP A 25 -12.41 -35.16 -2.70
N ARG A 26 -12.67 -35.85 -1.59
CA ARG A 26 -11.60 -36.26 -0.65
C ARG A 26 -10.52 -37.11 -1.32
N VAL A 27 -10.89 -38.05 -2.18
CA VAL A 27 -9.91 -38.94 -2.83
C VAL A 27 -9.01 -38.15 -3.78
N GLN A 28 -9.57 -37.19 -4.51
CA GLN A 28 -8.83 -36.30 -5.39
C GLN A 28 -7.88 -35.38 -4.61
N ARG A 29 -8.34 -34.79 -3.50
CA ARG A 29 -7.48 -33.97 -2.62
C ARG A 29 -6.31 -34.77 -2.07
N ASP A 30 -6.57 -35.99 -1.62
CA ASP A 30 -5.57 -36.87 -1.02
C ASP A 30 -4.46 -37.20 -2.02
N ARG A 31 -4.84 -37.59 -3.24
CA ARG A 31 -3.89 -37.87 -4.34
C ARG A 31 -3.06 -36.64 -4.71
N LEU A 32 -3.68 -35.47 -4.76
CA LEU A 32 -3.00 -34.23 -5.12
C LEU A 32 -1.96 -33.82 -4.06
N VAL A 33 -2.35 -33.90 -2.78
CA VAL A 33 -1.45 -33.62 -1.64
C VAL A 33 -0.28 -34.60 -1.63
N GLU A 34 -0.54 -35.90 -1.82
CA GLU A 34 0.50 -36.93 -1.87
C GLU A 34 1.47 -36.71 -3.04
N GLY A 35 0.95 -36.47 -4.24
CA GLY A 35 1.78 -36.16 -5.41
C GLY A 35 2.61 -34.89 -5.23
N THR A 36 2.05 -33.86 -4.59
CA THR A 36 2.80 -32.62 -4.30
C THR A 36 3.86 -32.83 -3.22
N ARG A 37 3.58 -33.64 -2.19
CA ARG A 37 4.58 -34.01 -1.18
C ARG A 37 5.77 -34.71 -1.84
N HIS A 38 5.53 -35.60 -2.80
CA HIS A 38 6.61 -36.24 -3.56
C HIS A 38 7.47 -35.24 -4.35
N VAL A 39 6.85 -34.21 -4.96
CA VAL A 39 7.58 -33.14 -5.66
C VAL A 39 8.39 -32.26 -4.70
N LEU A 40 7.85 -31.97 -3.51
CA LEU A 40 8.56 -31.21 -2.49
C LEU A 40 9.74 -31.98 -1.88
N GLY A 41 9.64 -33.31 -1.82
CA GLY A 41 10.62 -34.17 -1.17
C GLY A 41 10.65 -34.01 0.36
N GLU A 42 11.49 -34.82 1.01
CA GLU A 42 11.66 -34.81 2.48
C GLU A 42 12.30 -33.52 3.00
N GLU A 43 13.23 -32.94 2.23
CA GLU A 43 13.91 -31.69 2.59
C GLU A 43 13.01 -30.45 2.42
N GLY A 44 11.96 -30.60 1.61
CA GLY A 44 11.00 -29.55 1.34
C GLY A 44 11.53 -28.42 0.46
N LEU A 45 11.13 -27.17 0.77
CA LEU A 45 11.54 -26.02 -0.04
C LEU A 45 13.01 -25.70 0.22
N SER A 46 13.77 -25.46 -0.85
CA SER A 46 15.12 -24.90 -0.75
C SER A 46 15.08 -23.43 -0.30
N ASP A 47 16.20 -22.91 0.20
CA ASP A 47 16.28 -21.50 0.61
C ASP A 47 16.07 -20.53 -0.57
N ALA A 48 16.54 -20.90 -1.76
CA ALA A 48 16.28 -20.14 -2.97
C ALA A 48 14.78 -20.10 -3.31
N ALA A 49 14.07 -21.23 -3.15
CA ALA A 49 12.63 -21.27 -3.33
C ALA A 49 11.90 -20.44 -2.26
N ARG A 50 12.29 -20.54 -0.98
CA ARG A 50 11.70 -19.72 0.10
C ARG A 50 11.89 -18.22 -0.15
N ALA A 51 13.04 -17.80 -0.67
CA ALA A 51 13.31 -16.40 -0.98
C ALA A 51 12.46 -15.87 -2.16
N ALA A 52 12.15 -16.73 -3.13
CA ALA A 52 11.43 -16.36 -4.35
C ALA A 52 9.89 -16.49 -4.24
N LEU A 53 9.39 -17.32 -3.31
CA LEU A 53 7.97 -17.63 -3.17
C LEU A 53 7.27 -16.74 -2.14
N PRO A 54 6.03 -16.29 -2.40
CA PRO A 54 5.19 -15.62 -1.40
C PRO A 54 4.93 -16.50 -0.18
N ALA A 55 4.70 -15.89 0.98
CA ALA A 55 4.45 -16.60 2.24
C ALA A 55 3.27 -17.57 2.14
N SER A 56 2.18 -17.21 1.46
CA SER A 56 1.03 -18.10 1.25
C SER A 56 1.43 -19.43 0.61
N VAL A 57 2.31 -19.37 -0.40
CA VAL A 57 2.83 -20.55 -1.10
C VAL A 57 3.75 -21.36 -0.19
N ARG A 58 4.60 -20.71 0.61
CA ARG A 58 5.47 -21.39 1.58
C ARG A 58 4.67 -22.08 2.69
N LEU A 59 3.62 -21.44 3.19
CA LEU A 59 2.72 -22.00 4.19
C LEU A 59 1.96 -23.22 3.66
N ARG A 60 1.51 -23.20 2.40
CA ARG A 60 0.91 -24.38 1.75
C ARG A 60 1.90 -25.53 1.65
N ALA A 61 3.14 -25.26 1.22
CA ALA A 61 4.19 -26.27 1.18
C ALA A 61 4.47 -26.86 2.57
N PHE A 62 4.53 -26.01 3.60
CA PHE A 62 4.67 -26.45 4.99
C PHE A 62 3.53 -27.39 5.42
N CYS A 63 2.28 -27.05 5.12
CA CYS A 63 1.13 -27.90 5.47
C CYS A 63 1.19 -29.26 4.76
N ILE A 64 1.54 -29.26 3.48
CA ILE A 64 1.64 -30.48 2.66
C ILE A 64 2.74 -31.40 3.18
N GLN A 65 3.93 -30.84 3.47
CA GLN A 65 5.07 -31.59 4.01
C GLN A 65 4.74 -32.22 5.36
N ASN A 66 4.06 -31.49 6.25
CA ASN A 66 3.77 -31.93 7.61
C ASN A 66 2.44 -32.71 7.74
N GLY A 67 1.74 -32.98 6.63
CA GLY A 67 0.47 -33.73 6.67
C GLY A 67 -0.71 -32.97 7.30
N LEU A 68 -0.63 -31.64 7.37
CA LEU A 68 -1.61 -30.75 7.99
C LEU A 68 -2.75 -30.41 7.03
N ARG A 69 -3.59 -31.41 6.72
CA ARG A 69 -4.63 -31.28 5.68
C ARG A 69 -5.75 -30.31 6.09
N ASP A 70 -6.26 -30.44 7.30
CA ASP A 70 -7.37 -29.61 7.78
C ASP A 70 -6.94 -28.15 7.88
N GLU A 71 -5.70 -27.91 8.28
CA GLU A 71 -5.09 -26.60 8.33
C GLU A 71 -4.81 -26.03 6.93
N LEU A 72 -4.39 -26.86 5.97
CA LEU A 72 -4.25 -26.47 4.57
C LEU A 72 -5.60 -26.00 4.00
N GLU A 73 -6.66 -26.78 4.21
CA GLU A 73 -8.01 -26.41 3.75
C GLU A 73 -8.50 -25.12 4.41
N ARG A 74 -8.24 -24.95 5.71
CA ARG A 74 -8.57 -23.72 6.43
C ARG A 74 -7.78 -22.52 5.92
N LEU A 75 -6.47 -22.67 5.69
CA LEU A 75 -5.63 -21.62 5.11
C LEU A 75 -6.16 -21.17 3.74
N ILE A 76 -6.52 -22.11 2.88
CA ILE A 76 -7.07 -21.81 1.55
C ILE A 76 -8.41 -21.08 1.67
N ARG A 77 -9.26 -21.47 2.62
CA ARG A 77 -10.54 -20.80 2.87
C ARG A 77 -10.35 -19.36 3.37
N ASP A 78 -9.52 -19.16 4.37
CA ASP A 78 -9.22 -17.83 4.93
C ASP A 78 -8.67 -16.88 3.84
N GLU A 79 -7.82 -17.39 2.94
CA GLU A 79 -7.30 -16.64 1.80
C GLU A 79 -8.36 -16.35 0.73
N ALA A 80 -9.22 -17.32 0.40
CA ALA A 80 -10.28 -17.17 -0.59
C ALA A 80 -11.36 -16.16 -0.15
N GLU A 81 -11.65 -16.10 1.15
CA GLU A 81 -12.60 -15.15 1.74
C GLU A 81 -12.01 -13.74 1.88
N GLY A 82 -10.70 -13.55 1.59
CA GLY A 82 -10.02 -12.27 1.75
C GLY A 82 -9.85 -11.85 3.21
N SER A 83 -9.93 -12.80 4.14
CA SER A 83 -9.71 -12.60 5.58
C SER A 83 -8.41 -13.27 6.03
N PRO A 84 -7.25 -12.80 5.52
CA PRO A 84 -5.99 -13.40 5.90
C PRO A 84 -5.74 -13.16 7.40
N ALA A 85 -5.25 -14.17 8.11
CA ALA A 85 -5.02 -14.07 9.55
C ALA A 85 -4.08 -12.90 9.91
N GLY A 86 -4.22 -12.39 11.13
CA GLY A 86 -3.42 -11.27 11.63
C GLY A 86 -1.91 -11.51 11.53
N ALA A 87 -1.14 -10.46 11.74
CA ALA A 87 0.31 -10.49 11.68
C ALA A 87 0.93 -9.90 12.94
N VAL A 88 2.09 -10.42 13.32
CA VAL A 88 2.87 -9.92 14.45
C VAL A 88 4.15 -9.27 13.96
N VAL A 89 4.56 -8.19 14.63
CA VAL A 89 5.81 -7.48 14.35
C VAL A 89 6.84 -7.86 15.40
N VAL A 90 7.98 -8.41 14.97
CA VAL A 90 9.09 -8.79 15.84
C VAL A 90 10.40 -8.33 15.20
N GLY A 91 11.15 -7.47 15.90
CA GLY A 91 12.45 -6.99 15.42
C GLY A 91 12.40 -6.30 14.06
N GLY A 92 11.33 -5.55 13.77
CA GLY A 92 11.15 -4.85 12.48
C GLY A 92 10.72 -5.73 11.32
N ARG A 93 10.44 -7.02 11.56
CA ARG A 93 9.90 -7.96 10.56
C ARG A 93 8.47 -8.32 10.89
N ILE A 94 7.67 -8.56 9.85
CA ILE A 94 6.25 -8.88 9.95
C ILE A 94 6.05 -10.35 9.61
N TYR A 95 5.40 -11.08 10.51
CA TYR A 95 5.14 -12.51 10.37
C TYR A 95 3.64 -12.79 10.36
N ALA A 96 3.18 -13.54 9.37
CA ALA A 96 1.81 -14.02 9.33
C ALA A 96 1.54 -14.97 10.50
N LEU A 97 0.46 -14.74 11.23
CA LEU A 97 0.07 -15.54 12.38
C LEU A 97 -1.23 -16.29 12.07
N TYR A 98 -1.13 -17.58 11.82
CA TYR A 98 -2.27 -18.48 11.74
C TYR A 98 -2.30 -19.32 13.02
N PRO A 99 -3.21 -19.07 13.98
CA PRO A 99 -3.18 -19.73 15.30
C PRO A 99 -3.25 -21.26 15.25
N TYR A 100 -3.78 -21.82 14.16
CA TYR A 100 -3.89 -23.25 13.93
C TYR A 100 -2.65 -23.88 13.27
N LEU A 101 -1.69 -23.08 12.77
CA LEU A 101 -0.42 -23.56 12.21
C LEU A 101 0.71 -23.46 13.24
N ARG A 102 1.04 -24.58 13.87
CA ARG A 102 2.17 -24.69 14.81
C ARG A 102 3.43 -25.16 14.08
N GLY A 103 4.60 -24.74 14.54
CA GLY A 103 5.89 -25.20 14.02
C GLY A 103 6.36 -24.54 12.73
N VAL A 104 5.62 -23.55 12.20
CA VAL A 104 6.03 -22.80 11.02
C VAL A 104 7.32 -22.02 11.31
N SER A 105 8.31 -22.14 10.43
CA SER A 105 9.56 -21.40 10.54
C SER A 105 9.31 -19.89 10.37
N ARG A 106 10.15 -19.04 10.99
CA ARG A 106 10.07 -17.58 10.77
C ARG A 106 10.25 -17.21 9.31
N GLN A 107 11.06 -17.96 8.56
CA GLN A 107 11.31 -17.71 7.15
C GLN A 107 10.06 -17.95 6.30
N ASP A 108 9.31 -19.02 6.59
CA ASP A 108 8.08 -19.33 5.83
C ASP A 108 6.96 -18.33 6.15
N ALA A 109 6.84 -17.94 7.43
CA ALA A 109 5.84 -16.99 7.90
C ALA A 109 6.15 -15.51 7.57
N ASP A 110 7.34 -15.17 7.09
CA ASP A 110 7.75 -13.77 6.88
C ASP A 110 7.02 -13.11 5.71
N ILE A 111 6.20 -12.11 6.02
CA ILE A 111 5.45 -11.31 5.05
C ILE A 111 5.93 -9.86 5.00
N THR A 112 7.12 -9.57 5.51
CA THR A 112 7.67 -8.21 5.61
C THR A 112 7.62 -7.50 4.26
N GLY A 113 8.01 -8.16 3.17
CA GLY A 113 7.97 -7.59 1.81
C GLY A 113 6.58 -7.58 1.15
N GLU A 114 5.60 -8.27 1.74
CA GLU A 114 4.25 -8.45 1.17
C GLU A 114 3.22 -7.52 1.81
N VAL A 115 3.47 -7.04 3.04
CA VAL A 115 2.56 -6.13 3.74
C VAL A 115 2.63 -4.72 3.16
N GLY A 116 1.51 -4.29 2.60
CA GLY A 116 1.29 -2.93 2.12
C GLY A 116 0.55 -2.04 3.13
N VAL A 117 0.00 -0.95 2.60
CA VAL A 117 -0.82 0.01 3.34
C VAL A 117 -2.23 -0.03 2.80
N ASP A 118 -3.20 -0.27 3.68
CA ASP A 118 -4.61 -0.01 3.37
C ASP A 118 -4.91 1.45 3.65
N HIS A 119 -5.43 2.16 2.65
CA HIS A 119 -5.70 3.58 2.78
C HIS A 119 -7.00 4.01 2.09
N ARG A 120 -7.57 5.11 2.56
CA ARG A 120 -8.71 5.78 1.94
C ARG A 120 -8.64 7.29 2.15
N LEU A 121 -8.86 8.05 1.09
CA LEU A 121 -8.99 9.50 1.17
C LEU A 121 -10.47 9.88 1.36
N ASP A 122 -10.81 10.47 2.51
CA ASP A 122 -12.17 10.83 2.86
C ASP A 122 -12.50 12.29 2.48
N ALA A 123 -11.53 13.20 2.62
CA ALA A 123 -11.69 14.60 2.20
C ALA A 123 -10.37 15.22 1.75
N ALA A 124 -10.44 16.11 0.76
CA ALA A 124 -9.34 16.95 0.32
C ALA A 124 -9.88 18.34 -0.04
N SER A 125 -9.44 19.38 0.67
CA SER A 125 -9.98 20.73 0.52
C SER A 125 -8.97 21.79 0.93
N TRP A 126 -9.07 22.97 0.33
CA TRP A 126 -8.31 24.14 0.75
C TRP A 126 -8.82 24.72 2.08
N GLN A 127 -7.92 24.96 3.03
CA GLN A 127 -8.19 25.66 4.29
C GLN A 127 -6.99 26.55 4.64
N GLY A 128 -7.21 27.86 4.80
CA GLY A 128 -6.16 28.79 5.23
C GLY A 128 -4.93 28.82 4.32
N GLY A 129 -5.09 28.59 3.00
CA GLY A 129 -3.96 28.52 2.05
C GLY A 129 -3.24 27.17 2.01
N ARG A 130 -3.60 26.22 2.87
CA ARG A 130 -3.09 24.84 2.90
C ARG A 130 -4.12 23.87 2.35
N VAL A 131 -3.69 22.68 1.97
CA VAL A 131 -4.58 21.57 1.62
C VAL A 131 -4.80 20.72 2.86
N ARG A 132 -6.02 20.73 3.38
CA ARG A 132 -6.46 19.81 4.44
C ARG A 132 -6.85 18.48 3.82
N LEU A 133 -6.22 17.42 4.29
CA LEU A 133 -6.48 16.04 3.91
C LEU A 133 -7.03 15.28 5.12
N ARG A 134 -8.06 14.47 4.89
CA ARG A 134 -8.58 13.52 5.88
C ARG A 134 -8.74 12.15 5.24
N GLY A 135 -8.48 11.11 6.02
CA GLY A 135 -8.60 9.74 5.55
C GLY A 135 -8.32 8.73 6.64
N ALA A 136 -8.11 7.50 6.21
CA ALA A 136 -7.59 6.42 7.05
C ALA A 136 -6.39 5.78 6.35
N ALA A 137 -5.39 5.37 7.12
CA ALA A 137 -4.25 4.60 6.64
C ALA A 137 -3.72 3.67 7.73
N VAL A 138 -3.58 2.38 7.43
CA VAL A 138 -3.07 1.33 8.34
C VAL A 138 -2.15 0.36 7.61
N LEU A 139 -1.26 -0.31 8.33
CA LEU A 139 -0.53 -1.45 7.77
C LEU A 139 -1.48 -2.64 7.61
N GLN A 140 -1.41 -3.31 6.47
CA GLN A 140 -2.21 -4.51 6.23
C GLN A 140 -1.89 -5.59 7.27
N ARG A 141 -2.94 -6.26 7.78
CA ARG A 141 -2.85 -7.39 8.72
C ARG A 141 -2.23 -7.09 10.10
N VAL A 142 -1.80 -5.86 10.37
CA VAL A 142 -1.19 -5.48 11.65
C VAL A 142 -2.20 -4.71 12.49
N GLU A 143 -2.74 -5.37 13.52
CA GLU A 143 -3.66 -4.76 14.46
C GLU A 143 -2.90 -3.98 15.54
N THR A 144 -3.08 -2.66 15.57
CA THR A 144 -2.52 -1.80 16.63
C THR A 144 -3.24 -0.47 16.71
N HIS A 145 -3.22 0.14 17.89
CA HIS A 145 -3.67 1.52 18.12
C HIS A 145 -2.52 2.54 18.00
N ARG A 146 -1.28 2.08 17.84
CA ARG A 146 -0.09 2.92 17.75
C ARG A 146 0.38 3.02 16.30
N THR A 147 -0.28 3.89 15.55
CA THR A 147 0.03 4.15 14.15
C THR A 147 0.34 5.62 13.96
N ALA A 148 1.49 5.92 13.35
CA ALA A 148 1.82 7.26 12.88
C ALA A 148 1.60 7.33 11.37
N VAL A 149 0.94 8.38 10.90
CA VAL A 149 0.66 8.61 9.48
C VAL A 149 1.34 9.90 9.03
N GLU A 150 1.95 9.85 7.86
CA GLU A 150 2.52 11.02 7.18
C GLU A 150 2.01 11.06 5.73
N VAL A 151 1.67 12.25 5.24
CA VAL A 151 1.44 12.47 3.82
C VAL A 151 2.75 12.94 3.20
N VAL A 152 3.25 12.22 2.21
CA VAL A 152 4.48 12.57 1.49
C VAL A 152 4.13 13.08 0.10
N LEU A 153 4.59 14.28 -0.23
CA LEU A 153 4.56 14.79 -1.60
C LEU A 153 5.91 14.57 -2.26
N ARG A 154 5.94 13.73 -3.30
CA ARG A 154 7.13 13.42 -4.10
C ARG A 154 7.09 14.17 -5.42
N GLU A 155 8.12 14.91 -5.79
CA GLU A 155 8.18 15.59 -7.08
C GLU A 155 8.45 14.58 -8.20
N ARG A 156 7.63 14.59 -9.25
CA ARG A 156 7.71 13.59 -10.33
C ARG A 156 9.00 13.64 -11.13
N ALA A 157 9.58 14.83 -11.32
CA ALA A 157 10.77 15.00 -12.16
C ALA A 157 12.07 14.67 -11.42
N SER A 158 12.17 15.04 -10.14
CA SER A 158 13.41 14.96 -9.36
C SER A 158 13.40 13.86 -8.30
N GLY A 159 12.23 13.35 -7.91
CA GLY A 159 12.06 12.46 -6.77
C GLY A 159 12.15 13.15 -5.40
N ARG A 160 12.34 14.48 -5.33
CA ARG A 160 12.40 15.21 -4.07
C ARG A 160 11.11 15.06 -3.27
N GLU A 161 11.23 14.95 -1.95
CA GLU A 161 10.08 14.70 -1.06
C GLU A 161 9.87 15.80 -0.03
N HIS A 162 8.62 15.99 0.34
CA HIS A 162 8.22 16.74 1.53
C HIS A 162 7.18 15.94 2.32
N GLY A 163 7.52 15.62 3.56
CA GLY A 163 6.63 14.96 4.52
C GLY A 163 5.77 15.96 5.30
N PHE A 164 4.51 15.60 5.51
CA PHE A 164 3.56 16.34 6.32
C PHE A 164 2.93 15.40 7.35
N ALA A 165 3.38 15.52 8.59
CA ALA A 165 2.85 14.74 9.70
C ALA A 165 1.32 14.88 9.78
N ALA A 166 0.65 13.77 10.08
CA ALA A 166 -0.79 13.76 10.31
C ALA A 166 -1.09 13.60 11.79
N GLU A 167 -2.16 14.25 12.23
CA GLU A 167 -2.74 14.06 13.55
C GLU A 167 -3.72 12.88 13.49
N HIS A 168 -3.68 12.02 14.51
CA HIS A 168 -4.63 10.92 14.66
C HIS A 168 -6.05 11.46 14.86
N ARG A 169 -7.03 10.79 14.26
CA ARG A 169 -8.43 11.21 14.31
C ARG A 169 -9.37 10.04 14.56
N GLU A 170 -10.17 10.17 15.61
CA GLU A 170 -11.29 9.27 15.90
C GLU A 170 -12.55 9.60 15.05
N PRO A 171 -13.49 8.66 14.88
CA PRO A 171 -13.42 7.26 15.31
C PRO A 171 -12.73 6.36 14.28
N GLY A 172 -11.89 5.43 14.74
CA GLY A 172 -11.43 4.30 13.95
C GLY A 172 -9.92 4.17 13.78
N ALA A 173 -9.46 2.94 13.56
CA ALA A 173 -8.05 2.64 13.39
C ALA A 173 -7.44 3.38 12.19
N GLY A 174 -6.34 4.09 12.42
CA GLY A 174 -5.58 4.79 11.39
C GLY A 174 -6.27 6.02 10.78
N GLY A 175 -7.37 6.50 11.37
CA GLY A 175 -7.97 7.77 10.98
C GLY A 175 -7.00 8.92 11.17
N PHE A 176 -6.89 9.83 10.20
CA PHE A 176 -5.92 10.91 10.26
C PHE A 176 -6.42 12.22 9.62
N GLU A 177 -5.79 13.32 10.03
CA GLU A 177 -5.88 14.63 9.41
C GLU A 177 -4.49 15.22 9.18
N SER A 178 -4.23 15.75 7.98
CA SER A 178 -2.95 16.39 7.65
C SER A 178 -3.18 17.71 6.92
N PHE A 179 -2.30 18.67 7.16
CA PHE A 179 -2.29 19.98 6.48
C PHE A 179 -1.04 20.10 5.63
N VAL A 180 -1.23 20.01 4.32
CA VAL A 180 -0.15 20.16 3.33
C VAL A 180 -0.02 21.64 2.97
N ASP A 181 1.13 22.23 3.29
CA ASP A 181 1.44 23.61 2.92
C ASP A 181 2.13 23.64 1.55
N PRO A 182 1.46 24.13 0.49
CA PRO A 182 2.08 24.16 -0.83
C PRO A 182 3.18 25.22 -0.96
N ALA A 183 3.30 26.17 -0.01
CA ALA A 183 4.28 27.26 -0.09
C ALA A 183 5.73 26.77 0.03
N VAL A 184 5.93 25.65 0.73
CA VAL A 184 7.26 25.03 0.90
C VAL A 184 7.71 24.28 -0.35
N LEU A 185 6.81 24.06 -1.31
CA LEU A 185 7.08 23.31 -2.52
C LEU A 185 7.58 24.23 -3.63
N ALA A 186 8.60 23.75 -4.36
CA ALA A 186 9.02 24.38 -5.60
C ALA A 186 7.97 24.17 -6.72
N PRO A 187 7.99 24.99 -7.79
CA PRO A 187 7.22 24.73 -8.99
C PRO A 187 7.51 23.32 -9.53
N GLY A 188 6.46 22.56 -9.82
CA GLY A 188 6.58 21.16 -10.22
C GLY A 188 5.27 20.39 -10.07
N ARG A 189 5.29 19.13 -10.50
CA ARG A 189 4.22 18.16 -10.27
C ARG A 189 4.58 17.29 -9.09
N TRP A 190 3.75 17.34 -8.06
CA TRP A 190 3.92 16.66 -6.80
C TRP A 190 2.87 15.58 -6.63
N ASP A 191 3.34 14.43 -6.23
CA ASP A 191 2.65 13.17 -6.27
C ASP A 191 2.42 12.70 -4.83
N ALA A 192 1.15 12.55 -4.42
CA ALA A 192 0.83 12.23 -3.03
C ALA A 192 0.98 10.75 -2.72
N HIS A 193 1.69 10.46 -1.64
CA HIS A 193 1.86 9.17 -1.01
C HIS A 193 1.42 9.27 0.45
N VAL A 194 1.08 8.14 1.04
CA VAL A 194 0.82 8.02 2.47
C VAL A 194 1.81 7.03 3.04
N THR A 195 2.50 7.44 4.10
CA THR A 195 3.45 6.63 4.84
C THR A 195 2.83 6.28 6.18
N VAL A 196 2.85 5.00 6.51
CA VAL A 196 2.31 4.47 7.76
C VAL A 196 3.43 3.79 8.51
N THR A 197 3.60 4.20 9.76
CA THR A 197 4.54 3.59 10.69
C THR A 197 3.78 2.96 11.85
N ALA A 198 3.93 1.66 12.03
CA ALA A 198 3.34 0.91 13.13
C ALA A 198 4.38 -0.08 13.69
N LEU A 199 4.54 -0.08 15.02
CA LEU A 199 5.45 -0.98 15.73
C LEU A 199 6.90 -0.98 15.17
N GLY A 200 7.37 0.18 14.71
CA GLY A 200 8.71 0.37 14.14
C GLY A 200 8.87 -0.06 12.67
N VAL A 201 7.79 -0.50 12.01
CA VAL A 201 7.79 -0.80 10.57
C VAL A 201 7.09 0.30 9.80
N THR A 202 7.74 0.78 8.74
CA THR A 202 7.22 1.86 7.88
C THR A 202 6.92 1.33 6.48
N ARG A 203 5.72 1.60 5.96
CA ARG A 203 5.35 1.32 4.56
C ARG A 203 4.73 2.55 3.92
N GLU A 204 4.86 2.63 2.61
CA GLU A 204 4.35 3.72 1.80
C GLU A 204 3.40 3.17 0.72
N ALA A 205 2.33 3.91 0.42
CA ALA A 205 1.47 3.65 -0.72
C ALA A 205 1.06 4.94 -1.45
N ARG A 206 0.72 4.79 -2.73
CA ARG A 206 0.30 5.92 -3.56
C ARG A 206 -1.13 6.34 -3.23
N PHE A 207 -1.31 7.58 -2.77
CA PHE A 207 -2.55 7.98 -2.10
C PHE A 207 -3.62 8.56 -3.05
N GLY A 208 -4.90 8.35 -2.71
CA GLY A 208 -6.06 8.99 -3.35
C GLY A 208 -6.85 8.14 -4.37
N SER A 209 -6.32 7.01 -4.82
CA SER A 209 -7.02 6.08 -5.74
C SER A 209 -8.27 5.48 -5.09
N VAL A 210 -8.18 5.12 -3.81
CA VAL A 210 -9.30 4.73 -2.95
C VAL A 210 -9.77 5.95 -2.18
N ARG A 211 -11.01 6.38 -2.41
CA ARG A 211 -11.56 7.62 -1.86
C ARG A 211 -13.07 7.55 -1.65
N ALA A 212 -13.58 8.40 -0.76
CA ALA A 212 -15.01 8.51 -0.52
C ALA A 212 -15.77 8.91 -1.81
N PRO A 213 -16.95 8.32 -2.10
CA PRO A 213 -17.70 8.59 -3.34
C PRO A 213 -18.08 10.06 -3.56
N ARG A 214 -18.16 10.84 -2.48
CA ARG A 214 -18.50 12.27 -2.50
C ARG A 214 -17.35 13.15 -2.99
N LEU A 215 -16.12 12.63 -3.06
CA LEU A 215 -14.95 13.39 -3.47
C LEU A 215 -14.87 13.48 -5.01
N LYS A 216 -15.38 14.58 -5.56
CA LYS A 216 -15.36 14.82 -7.01
C LYS A 216 -13.92 15.10 -7.49
N PRO A 217 -13.47 14.52 -8.62
CA PRO A 217 -12.10 14.70 -9.12
C PRO A 217 -11.88 16.03 -9.85
N VAL A 218 -12.57 17.10 -9.43
CA VAL A 218 -12.49 18.41 -10.07
C VAL A 218 -11.24 19.13 -9.56
N PRO A 219 -10.35 19.63 -10.44
CA PRO A 219 -9.18 20.39 -10.03
C PRO A 219 -9.54 21.64 -9.21
N GLN A 220 -8.88 21.82 -8.07
CA GLN A 220 -9.08 22.97 -7.19
C GLN A 220 -7.83 23.83 -7.17
N ARG A 221 -7.95 25.06 -7.67
CA ARG A 221 -6.85 26.02 -7.81
C ARG A 221 -6.84 27.04 -6.68
N ARG A 222 -5.66 27.34 -6.13
CA ARG A 222 -5.44 28.45 -5.20
C ARG A 222 -4.14 29.18 -5.50
N THR A 223 -4.16 30.49 -5.27
CA THR A 223 -2.95 31.31 -5.27
C THR A 223 -2.25 31.18 -3.93
N ILE A 224 -0.97 30.83 -3.97
CA ILE A 224 -0.07 30.88 -2.82
C ILE A 224 0.47 32.30 -2.73
N GLN A 225 0.24 32.96 -1.60
CA GLN A 225 0.77 34.30 -1.33
C GLN A 225 2.25 34.23 -0.93
N GLY A 226 3.03 35.21 -1.35
CA GLY A 226 4.46 35.29 -1.07
C GLY A 226 5.09 36.44 -1.87
N ARG A 227 6.42 36.61 -1.75
CA ARG A 227 7.16 37.62 -2.54
C ARG A 227 6.95 37.43 -4.04
N GLU A 228 6.93 36.18 -4.48
CA GLU A 228 6.55 35.78 -5.83
C GLU A 228 5.30 34.90 -5.75
N PRO A 229 4.12 35.42 -6.14
CA PRO A 229 2.90 34.63 -6.12
C PRO A 229 3.06 33.36 -6.97
N ARG A 230 2.60 32.24 -6.44
CA ARG A 230 2.53 30.95 -7.14
C ARG A 230 1.10 30.48 -7.22
N GLU A 231 0.86 29.54 -8.10
CA GLU A 231 -0.44 28.89 -8.21
C GLU A 231 -0.29 27.41 -7.85
N ALA A 232 -1.16 26.90 -7.00
CA ALA A 232 -1.25 25.49 -6.68
C ALA A 232 -2.60 24.95 -7.13
N THR A 233 -2.57 23.85 -7.87
CA THR A 233 -3.75 23.13 -8.33
C THR A 233 -3.74 21.74 -7.73
N LEU A 234 -4.69 21.47 -6.85
CA LEU A 234 -4.98 20.13 -6.32
C LEU A 234 -5.82 19.37 -7.35
N TYR A 235 -5.40 18.18 -7.76
CA TYR A 235 -6.09 17.40 -8.78
C TYR A 235 -5.89 15.90 -8.60
N PHE A 236 -6.63 15.12 -9.38
CA PHE A 236 -6.45 13.67 -9.48
C PHE A 236 -5.83 13.31 -10.82
N THR A 237 -4.84 12.43 -10.79
CA THR A 237 -4.21 11.88 -12.00
C THR A 237 -5.17 10.96 -12.75
N LYS A 238 -4.82 10.55 -13.98
CA LYS A 238 -5.60 9.57 -14.76
C LYS A 238 -5.81 8.24 -14.01
N GLY A 239 -4.83 7.81 -13.21
CA GLY A 239 -4.92 6.62 -12.34
C GLY A 239 -5.72 6.85 -11.05
N GLY A 240 -6.30 8.04 -10.86
CA GLY A 240 -7.11 8.36 -9.69
C GLY A 240 -6.32 8.75 -8.44
N HIS A 241 -5.00 8.87 -8.51
CA HIS A 241 -4.18 9.30 -7.36
C HIS A 241 -4.19 10.81 -7.18
N LEU A 242 -4.10 11.26 -5.93
CA LEU A 242 -4.02 12.67 -5.57
C LEU A 242 -2.66 13.26 -5.99
N ALA A 243 -2.68 14.48 -6.50
CA ALA A 243 -1.50 15.22 -6.90
C ALA A 243 -1.71 16.73 -6.72
N LEU A 244 -0.60 17.44 -6.64
CA LEU A 244 -0.54 18.90 -6.56
C LEU A 244 0.37 19.42 -7.67
N LEU A 245 -0.13 20.33 -8.49
CA LEU A 245 0.66 21.06 -9.47
C LEU A 245 0.95 22.44 -8.91
N VAL A 246 2.23 22.77 -8.74
CA VAL A 246 2.68 24.11 -8.35
C VAL A 246 3.30 24.78 -9.57
N THR A 247 2.81 25.94 -9.95
CA THR A 247 3.37 26.75 -11.04
C THR A 247 3.74 28.14 -10.53
N ALA A 248 4.68 28.79 -11.21
CA ALA A 248 4.87 30.22 -11.04
C ALA A 248 3.56 30.93 -11.35
N GLY A 249 3.16 31.89 -10.51
CA GLY A 249 1.94 32.64 -10.72
C GLY A 249 2.06 33.52 -11.96
N ALA A 250 0.95 33.73 -12.66
CA ALA A 250 0.90 34.76 -13.68
C ALA A 250 1.21 36.11 -13.02
N ARG A 251 2.28 36.79 -13.46
CA ARG A 251 2.64 38.13 -13.00
C ARG A 251 1.41 39.02 -13.20
N ARG A 252 0.79 39.49 -12.12
CA ARG A 252 -0.27 40.50 -12.22
C ARG A 252 0.36 41.74 -12.84
N VAL A 253 0.13 41.96 -14.13
CA VAL A 253 0.50 43.22 -14.78
C VAL A 253 -0.19 44.33 -14.00
N PRO A 254 0.56 45.29 -13.41
CA PRO A 254 -0.02 46.35 -12.63
C PRO A 254 -1.10 47.10 -13.42
N LEU A 255 -2.17 47.53 -12.73
CA LEU A 255 -3.28 48.25 -13.36
C LEU A 255 -2.81 49.49 -14.11
N HIS A 256 -1.80 50.21 -13.60
CA HIS A 256 -1.22 51.37 -14.29
C HIS A 256 -0.61 50.99 -15.64
N THR A 257 0.03 49.81 -15.76
CA THR A 257 0.60 49.33 -17.02
C THR A 257 -0.49 48.92 -18.02
N ARG A 258 -1.66 48.46 -17.53
CA ARG A 258 -2.84 48.20 -18.38
C ARG A 258 -3.52 49.47 -18.86
N VAL A 259 -3.61 50.49 -18.01
CA VAL A 259 -4.20 51.80 -18.35
C VAL A 259 -3.30 52.56 -19.33
N LEU A 260 -1.98 52.60 -19.09
CA LEU A 260 -1.02 53.23 -20.01
C LEU A 260 -1.03 52.59 -21.41
N ARG A 261 -1.12 51.26 -21.49
CA ARG A 261 -1.24 50.56 -22.78
C ARG A 261 -2.56 50.82 -23.52
N ARG A 262 -3.61 51.27 -22.82
CA ARG A 262 -4.91 51.58 -23.41
C ARG A 262 -5.02 53.04 -23.87
N LEU A 263 -4.18 53.93 -23.30
CA LEU A 263 -4.09 55.34 -23.66
C LEU A 263 -3.06 55.61 -24.78
N LEU A 264 -2.18 54.65 -25.05
CA LEU A 264 -1.19 54.69 -26.14
C LEU A 264 -1.65 53.96 -27.41
N ARG A 265 -2.96 53.67 -27.54
CA ARG A 265 -3.61 53.13 -28.73
C ARG A 265 -4.64 54.08 -29.26
#